data_AF-A0A4S2M4B7-F1
#
_entry.id   AF-A0A4S2M4B7-F1
#
_cell.length_a   1.000
_cell.length_b   1.000
_cell.length_c   1.000
_cell.angle_alpha   90.00
_cell.angle_beta   90.00
_cell.angle_gamma   90.00
#
_symmetry.space_group_name_H-M   'P 1'
#
loop_
_entity.id
_entity.type
_entity.pdbx_description
1 polymer ?
#
loop_
_entity_poly.entity_id
_entity_poly.type
_entity_poly.pdbx_seq_one_letter_code
_entity_poly.pdbx_strand_id
1 'polypeptide(L)'
;MPDPKDYTLEVLEAMFSNRYSSTDSGYKEHCAQPIPPPPVIPRWKAQDNSPSRHRDRSRQRSFRPAYDGRRDAERNYHRLRDDRP
;
A
#
# COMPACT_ATOMS: atom_id res chain seq x y z
N MET A 1 -8.56 20.39 -43.49
CA MET A 1 -9.25 20.43 -42.19
C MET A 1 -9.55 21.88 -41.88
N PRO A 2 -10.73 22.21 -41.30
CA PRO A 2 -11.00 23.57 -40.85
C PRO A 2 -9.96 23.97 -39.80
N ASP A 3 -9.57 25.25 -39.79
CA ASP A 3 -8.54 25.72 -38.89
C ASP A 3 -9.06 25.71 -37.44
N PRO A 4 -8.23 25.46 -36.42
CA PRO A 4 -8.65 25.42 -35.02
C PRO A 4 -9.35 26.69 -34.52
N LYS A 5 -9.14 27.82 -35.22
CA LYS A 5 -9.74 29.12 -34.92
C LYS A 5 -11.16 29.26 -35.47
N ASP A 6 -11.59 28.37 -36.36
CA ASP A 6 -12.90 28.39 -37.01
C ASP A 6 -13.97 27.62 -36.21
N TYR A 7 -13.58 26.93 -35.14
CA TYR A 7 -14.50 26.23 -34.24
C TYR A 7 -15.12 27.22 -33.24
N THR A 8 -16.08 28.02 -33.70
CA THR A 8 -16.97 28.76 -32.79
C THR A 8 -17.94 27.79 -32.10
N LEU A 9 -18.57 28.23 -31.01
CA LEU A 9 -19.57 27.41 -30.31
C LEU A 9 -20.72 27.01 -31.23
N GLU A 10 -21.25 27.93 -32.02
CA GLU A 10 -22.33 27.68 -32.98
C GLU A 10 -21.96 26.60 -34.02
N VAL A 11 -20.72 26.66 -34.53
CA VAL A 11 -20.20 25.66 -35.49
C VAL A 11 -20.10 24.29 -34.83
N LEU A 12 -19.60 24.23 -33.59
CA LEU A 12 -19.49 22.98 -32.84
C LEU A 12 -20.85 22.38 -32.47
N GLU A 13 -21.82 23.22 -32.09
CA GLU A 13 -23.19 22.79 -31.83
C GLU A 13 -23.84 22.19 -33.08
N ALA A 14 -23.64 22.81 -34.25
CA ALA A 14 -24.12 22.28 -35.51
C ALA A 14 -23.44 20.95 -35.88
N MET A 15 -22.10 20.89 -35.78
CA MET A 15 -21.31 19.69 -36.12
C MET A 15 -21.65 18.49 -35.24
N PHE A 16 -21.94 18.72 -33.96
CA PHE A 16 -22.24 17.68 -32.98
C PHE A 16 -23.72 17.66 -32.56
N SER A 17 -24.60 18.20 -33.40
CA SER A 17 -26.04 18.29 -33.13
C SER A 17 -26.69 16.93 -32.84
N ASN A 18 -26.17 15.85 -33.42
CA ASN A 18 -26.65 14.50 -33.20
C ASN A 18 -25.97 13.77 -32.03
N ARG A 19 -25.04 14.38 -31.30
CA ARG A 19 -24.21 13.70 -30.29
C ARG A 19 -25.06 12.97 -29.25
N TYR A 20 -24.73 11.71 -28.98
CA TYR A 20 -25.43 10.84 -28.02
C TYR A 20 -26.91 10.57 -28.34
N SER A 21 -27.34 10.81 -29.58
CA SER A 21 -28.70 10.50 -30.03
C SER A 21 -28.80 9.12 -30.69
N SER A 22 -30.01 8.70 -31.05
CA SER A 22 -30.24 7.46 -31.81
C SER A 22 -29.82 7.51 -33.28
N THR A 23 -29.38 8.67 -33.78
CA THR A 23 -28.80 8.83 -35.12
C THR A 23 -27.27 8.86 -35.12
N ASP A 24 -26.64 9.00 -33.94
CA ASP A 24 -25.19 8.94 -33.75
C ASP A 24 -24.71 7.49 -33.84
N SER A 25 -24.09 7.15 -34.97
CA SER A 25 -23.58 5.80 -35.22
C SER A 25 -22.48 5.39 -34.25
N GLY A 26 -21.56 6.31 -33.92
CA GLY A 26 -20.46 6.04 -33.00
C GLY A 26 -20.97 5.77 -31.58
N TYR A 27 -21.96 6.55 -31.13
CA TYR A 27 -22.60 6.30 -29.85
C TYR A 27 -23.33 4.95 -29.82
N LYS A 28 -24.07 4.60 -30.87
CA LYS A 28 -24.77 3.32 -30.96
C LYS A 28 -23.82 2.13 -30.95
N GLU A 29 -22.75 2.21 -31.73
CA GLU A 29 -21.72 1.17 -31.78
C GLU A 29 -21.06 0.99 -30.42
N HIS A 30 -20.77 2.10 -29.72
CA HIS A 30 -20.22 2.08 -28.36
C HIS A 30 -21.20 1.43 -27.36
N CYS A 31 -22.48 1.80 -27.39
CA CYS A 31 -23.50 1.22 -26.51
C CYS A 31 -23.79 -0.26 -26.79
N ALA A 32 -23.53 -0.74 -28.01
CA ALA A 32 -23.67 -2.15 -28.36
C ALA A 32 -22.51 -3.02 -27.84
N GLN A 33 -21.37 -2.42 -27.47
CA GLN A 33 -20.25 -3.18 -26.91
C GLN A 33 -20.56 -3.67 -25.49
N PRO A 34 -20.19 -4.91 -25.14
CA PRO A 34 -20.26 -5.36 -23.76
C PRO A 34 -19.29 -4.54 -22.89
N ILE A 35 -19.65 -4.35 -21.63
CA ILE A 35 -18.76 -3.69 -20.66
C ILE A 35 -17.49 -4.54 -20.52
N PRO A 36 -16.29 -3.99 -20.81
CA PRO A 36 -15.05 -4.75 -20.68
C PRO A 36 -14.82 -5.12 -19.22
N PRO A 37 -14.34 -6.35 -18.93
CA PRO A 37 -14.01 -6.72 -17.56
C PRO A 37 -12.87 -5.82 -17.04
N PRO A 38 -12.81 -5.58 -15.72
CA PRO A 38 -11.71 -4.82 -15.14
C PRO A 38 -10.36 -5.52 -15.45
N PRO A 39 -9.28 -4.75 -15.65
CA PRO A 39 -7.98 -5.33 -15.96
C PRO A 39 -7.47 -6.16 -14.78
N VAL A 40 -7.11 -7.41 -15.05
CA VAL A 40 -6.49 -8.31 -14.06
C VAL A 40 -4.99 -8.29 -14.29
N ILE A 41 -4.22 -7.85 -13.29
CA ILE A 41 -2.76 -7.86 -13.34
C ILE A 41 -2.26 -9.14 -12.65
N PRO A 42 -1.79 -10.15 -13.40
CA PRO A 42 -1.31 -11.39 -12.79
C PRO A 42 -0.05 -11.13 -11.97
N ARG A 43 0.04 -11.75 -10.80
CA ARG A 43 1.22 -11.71 -9.92
C ARG A 43 1.61 -10.29 -9.48
N TRP A 44 0.62 -9.40 -9.32
CA TRP A 44 0.86 -8.10 -8.68
C TRP A 44 1.48 -8.31 -7.29
N LYS A 45 2.67 -7.77 -7.08
CA LYS A 45 3.29 -7.74 -5.75
C LYS A 45 3.08 -6.37 -5.18
N ALA A 46 2.36 -6.29 -4.05
CA ALA A 46 2.43 -5.10 -3.23
C ALA A 46 3.89 -4.88 -2.85
N GLN A 47 4.41 -3.69 -3.11
CA GLN A 47 5.71 -3.32 -2.58
C GLN A 47 5.53 -3.27 -1.06
N ASP A 48 6.14 -4.22 -0.36
CA ASP A 48 6.12 -4.28 1.10
C ASP A 48 6.80 -3.01 1.65
N ASN A 49 6.03 -1.94 1.83
CA ASN A 49 6.43 -0.76 2.61
C ASN A 49 6.40 -1.05 4.12
N SER A 50 6.64 -2.30 4.52
CA SER A 50 6.90 -2.61 5.92
C SER A 50 8.34 -2.20 6.22
N PRO A 51 8.59 -1.20 7.09
CA PRO A 51 9.93 -1.00 7.59
C PRO A 51 10.39 -2.31 8.22
N SER A 52 11.56 -2.79 7.83
CA SER A 52 12.16 -4.03 8.30
C SER A 52 12.29 -4.00 9.84
N ARG A 53 11.25 -4.46 10.56
CA ARG A 53 11.24 -4.54 12.02
C ARG A 53 12.10 -5.70 12.55
N HIS A 54 12.89 -6.33 11.70
CA HIS A 54 13.62 -7.56 12.02
C HIS A 54 15.14 -7.41 12.09
N ARG A 55 15.68 -6.18 12.00
CA ARG A 55 17.14 -5.93 12.05
C ARG A 55 17.67 -5.30 13.35
N ASP A 56 16.81 -5.00 14.34
CA ASP A 56 17.23 -4.25 15.54
C ASP A 56 17.28 -5.05 16.85
N ARG A 57 16.98 -6.36 16.85
CA ARG A 57 17.06 -7.16 18.09
C ARG A 57 18.44 -7.73 18.40
N SER A 58 19.39 -7.71 17.46
CA SER A 58 20.73 -8.29 17.69
C SER A 58 21.72 -7.31 18.33
N ARG A 59 21.42 -6.00 18.39
CA ARG A 59 22.34 -5.00 18.95
C ARG A 59 22.12 -4.68 20.43
N GLN A 60 20.99 -5.07 21.02
CA GLN A 60 20.67 -4.74 22.42
C GLN A 60 21.13 -5.80 23.45
N ARG A 61 21.87 -6.85 23.05
CA ARG A 61 22.35 -7.88 23.98
C ARG A 61 23.77 -7.65 24.52
N SER A 62 24.40 -6.53 24.20
CA SER A 62 25.83 -6.30 24.53
C SER A 62 26.07 -5.24 25.60
N PHE A 63 25.04 -4.71 26.26
CA PHE A 63 25.23 -3.77 27.38
C PHE A 63 24.37 -4.16 28.58
N ARG A 64 24.77 -5.23 29.27
CA ARG A 64 24.37 -5.44 30.67
C ARG A 64 25.46 -4.80 31.55
N PRO A 65 25.18 -3.70 32.27
CA PRO A 65 26.11 -3.20 33.28
C PRO A 65 26.29 -4.28 34.36
N ALA A 66 27.55 -4.60 34.67
CA ALA A 66 27.96 -5.59 35.65
C ALA A 66 27.68 -5.18 37.11
N TYR A 67 26.45 -4.76 37.42
CA TYR A 67 26.05 -4.30 38.76
C TYR A 67 24.88 -5.08 39.39
N ASP A 68 24.36 -6.12 38.73
CA ASP A 68 23.28 -6.98 39.28
C ASP A 68 23.80 -8.31 39.85
N GLY A 69 25.10 -8.41 40.16
CA GLY A 69 25.71 -9.62 40.73
C GLY A 69 25.69 -9.70 42.25
N ARG A 70 25.29 -8.62 42.96
CA ARG A 70 25.34 -8.59 44.44
C ARG A 70 24.07 -9.11 45.12
N ARG A 71 22.90 -9.01 44.48
CA ARG A 71 21.62 -9.44 45.08
C ARG A 71 21.44 -10.95 45.10
N ASP A 72 22.04 -11.65 44.15
CA ASP A 72 21.95 -13.11 44.07
C ASP A 72 22.95 -13.81 44.99
N ALA A 73 24.08 -13.16 45.32
CA ALA A 73 25.07 -13.69 46.25
C ALA A 73 24.52 -13.78 47.69
N GLU A 74 23.86 -12.73 48.19
CA GLU A 74 23.30 -12.71 49.56
C GLU A 74 22.16 -13.72 49.76
N ARG A 75 21.34 -13.94 48.72
CA ARG A 75 20.23 -14.90 48.76
C ARG A 75 20.71 -16.35 48.87
N ASN A 76 21.91 -16.64 48.35
CA ASN A 76 22.51 -17.97 48.38
C ASN A 76 23.17 -18.29 49.74
N TYR A 77 23.73 -17.28 50.43
CA TYR A 77 24.32 -17.47 51.77
C TYR A 77 23.29 -17.75 52.87
N HIS A 78 22.07 -17.22 52.75
CA HIS A 78 20.99 -17.52 53.70
C HIS A 78 20.46 -18.95 53.53
N ARG A 79 20.30 -19.45 52.30
CA ARG A 79 19.83 -20.83 52.07
C ARG A 79 20.79 -21.90 52.56
N LEU A 80 22.10 -21.68 52.45
CA LEU A 80 23.11 -22.67 52.85
C LEU A 80 23.33 -22.76 54.36
N ARG A 81 22.79 -21.83 55.16
CA ARG A 81 22.88 -21.88 56.63
C ARG A 81 21.74 -22.66 57.30
N ASP A 82 20.62 -22.82 56.62
CA ASP A 82 19.43 -23.49 57.18
C ASP A 82 19.44 -25.02 56.94
N ASP A 83 20.40 -25.54 56.16
CA ASP A 83 20.56 -26.97 55.84
C ASP A 83 21.80 -27.62 56.50
N ARG A 84 22.17 -27.21 57.73
CA ARG A 84 23.19 -27.92 58.52
C ARG A 84 22.49 -28.71 59.65
N PRO A 85 22.73 -30.03 59.76
CA PRO A 85 22.06 -30.89 60.75
C PRO A 85 22.41 -30.51 62.20
#